data_AF-A0A6A5RBJ1-F1
#
_entry.id   AF-A0A6A5RBJ1-F1
#
_cell.length_a   1.000
_cell.length_b   1.000
_cell.length_c   1.000
_cell.angle_alpha   90.00
_cell.angle_beta   90.00
_cell.angle_gamma   90.00
#
_symmetry.space_group_name_H-M   'P 1'
#
loop_
_entity.id
_entity.type
_entity.pdbx_description
1 polymer ?
#
loop_
_entity_poly.entity_id
_entity_poly.type
_entity_poly.pdbx_seq_one_letter_code
_entity_poly.pdbx_strand_id
1 'polypeptide(L)'
;MKDARELFCWQGSQRLRAMQLWDALEGGDRGAQMQGLLDTLTAFFFALIGGKLLSNGLVHFLAVLGIDAELGRLRTAKNYSYMLAGVVYCVRVLSVEKLLPHACRDEQTDEDRQRFLTARKQYLADGSYSPMSETINMLAYGKHVALAAGNAGNAYWSWDKKIFYLHGRRVYVSRFQKMA
;
A
#
# COMPACT_ATOMS: atom_id res chain seq x y z
N MET A 1 -10.21 -17.87 -22.86
CA MET A 1 -9.76 -16.89 -21.87
C MET A 1 -9.88 -15.51 -22.50
N LYS A 2 -10.53 -14.55 -21.84
CA LYS A 2 -10.49 -13.15 -22.29
C LYS A 2 -9.08 -12.60 -22.08
N ASP A 3 -8.63 -11.70 -22.95
CA ASP A 3 -7.34 -11.02 -22.81
C ASP A 3 -7.30 -10.28 -21.46
N ALA A 4 -6.18 -10.32 -20.74
CA ALA A 4 -6.02 -9.59 -19.47
C ALA A 4 -6.29 -8.08 -19.64
N ARG A 5 -6.06 -7.54 -20.84
CA ARG A 5 -6.38 -6.15 -21.22
C ARG A 5 -7.89 -5.85 -21.21
N GLU A 6 -8.73 -6.85 -21.45
CA GLU A 6 -10.20 -6.73 -21.40
C GLU A 6 -10.76 -6.84 -19.98
N LEU A 7 -9.94 -7.30 -19.03
CA LEU A 7 -10.35 -7.53 -17.65
C LEU A 7 -10.05 -6.35 -16.71
N PHE A 8 -9.20 -5.41 -17.13
CA PHE A 8 -8.88 -4.25 -16.31
C PHE A 8 -10.04 -3.25 -16.26
N CYS A 9 -10.67 -3.14 -15.09
CA CYS A 9 -11.78 -2.22 -14.87
C CYS A 9 -11.28 -0.78 -14.69
N TRP A 10 -11.16 -0.04 -15.79
CA TRP A 10 -10.90 1.40 -15.76
C TRP A 10 -12.01 2.15 -15.00
N GLN A 11 -11.62 3.12 -14.18
CA GLN A 11 -12.54 3.97 -13.42
C GLN A 11 -12.33 5.46 -13.73
N GLY A 12 -13.43 6.20 -13.88
CA GLY A 12 -13.38 7.65 -14.10
C GLY A 12 -12.47 8.05 -15.27
N SER A 13 -11.50 8.92 -14.99
CA SER A 13 -10.57 9.47 -15.99
C SER A 13 -9.32 8.60 -16.20
N GLN A 14 -9.15 7.46 -15.51
CA GLN A 14 -7.92 6.67 -15.55
C GLN A 14 -7.52 6.26 -16.97
N ARG A 15 -8.46 5.79 -17.79
CA ARG A 15 -8.19 5.39 -19.17
C ARG A 15 -7.76 6.57 -20.03
N LEU A 16 -8.44 7.71 -19.89
CA LEU A 16 -8.10 8.93 -20.60
C LEU A 16 -6.70 9.41 -20.23
N ARG A 17 -6.36 9.43 -18.93
CA ARG A 17 -5.02 9.84 -18.47
C ARG A 17 -3.94 8.89 -18.98
N ALA A 18 -4.18 7.58 -18.96
CA ALA A 18 -3.24 6.61 -19.50
C ALA A 18 -2.99 6.80 -21.01
N MET A 19 -4.03 7.12 -21.78
CA MET A 19 -3.89 7.46 -23.21
C MET A 19 -3.10 8.77 -23.40
N GLN A 20 -3.39 9.81 -22.62
CA GLN A 20 -2.65 11.07 -22.67
C GLN A 20 -1.16 10.89 -22.31
N LEU A 21 -0.86 10.04 -21.33
CA LEU A 21 0.52 9.66 -21.00
C LEU A 21 1.17 8.93 -22.18
N TRP A 22 0.46 7.99 -22.82
CA TRP A 22 0.98 7.27 -23.98
C TRP A 22 1.39 8.24 -25.10
N ASP A 23 0.51 9.17 -25.46
CA ASP A 23 0.79 10.18 -26.49
C ASP A 23 1.98 11.08 -26.09
N ALA A 24 2.07 11.47 -24.81
CA ALA A 24 3.18 12.28 -24.30
C ALA A 24 4.53 11.54 -24.35
N LEU A 25 4.54 10.22 -24.15
CA LEU A 25 5.76 9.40 -24.25
C LEU A 25 6.34 9.38 -25.67
N GLU A 26 5.50 9.51 -26.70
CA GLU A 26 5.93 9.59 -28.10
C GLU A 26 6.54 10.96 -28.45
N GLY A 27 6.12 12.03 -27.77
CA GLY A 27 6.48 13.42 -28.11
C GLY A 27 7.85 13.93 -27.64
N GLY A 28 8.64 13.13 -26.91
CA GLY A 28 10.01 13.48 -26.47
C GLY A 28 10.15 14.61 -25.43
N ASP A 29 9.09 15.38 -25.13
CA ASP A 29 9.08 16.41 -24.09
C ASP A 29 9.00 15.78 -22.69
N ARG A 30 10.13 15.83 -21.97
CA ARG A 30 10.24 15.31 -20.60
C ARG A 30 9.27 15.97 -19.62
N GLY A 31 8.95 17.25 -19.82
CA GLY A 31 8.00 17.99 -18.98
C GLY A 31 6.59 17.42 -19.12
N ALA A 32 6.10 17.33 -20.35
CA ALA A 32 4.82 16.70 -20.67
C ALA A 32 4.75 15.25 -20.21
N GLN A 33 5.82 14.46 -20.37
CA GLN A 33 5.89 13.08 -19.91
C GLN A 33 5.74 12.96 -18.39
N MET A 34 6.47 13.79 -17.64
CA MET A 34 6.39 13.78 -16.18
C MET A 34 5.01 14.21 -15.68
N GLN A 35 4.42 15.23 -16.30
CA GLN A 35 3.08 15.69 -15.95
C GLN A 35 2.02 14.63 -16.29
N GLY A 36 2.11 13.99 -17.46
CA GLY A 36 1.23 12.90 -17.87
C GLY A 36 1.33 11.70 -16.92
N LEU A 37 2.53 11.39 -16.42
CA LEU A 37 2.75 10.34 -15.45
C LEU A 37 2.08 10.67 -14.11
N LEU A 38 2.30 11.89 -13.59
CA LEU A 38 1.68 12.35 -12.36
C LEU A 38 0.14 12.37 -12.47
N ASP A 39 -0.40 12.85 -13.58
CA ASP A 39 -1.84 12.87 -13.84
C ASP A 39 -2.44 11.46 -13.89
N THR A 40 -1.73 10.52 -14.51
CA THR A 40 -2.16 9.12 -14.57
C THR A 40 -2.14 8.48 -13.20
N LEU A 41 -1.04 8.60 -12.46
CA LEU A 41 -0.91 8.03 -11.12
C LEU A 41 -1.94 8.60 -10.16
N THR A 42 -2.15 9.91 -10.18
CA THR A 42 -3.11 10.58 -9.29
C THR A 42 -4.57 10.25 -9.63
N ALA A 43 -4.90 9.89 -10.88
CA ALA A 43 -6.21 9.35 -11.23
C ALA A 43 -6.48 7.96 -10.58
N PHE A 44 -5.44 7.20 -10.25
CA PHE A 44 -5.57 5.98 -9.45
C PHE A 44 -5.62 6.27 -7.95
N PHE A 45 -4.86 7.26 -7.47
CA PHE A 45 -4.82 7.60 -6.04
C PHE A 45 -6.12 8.28 -5.57
N PHE A 46 -6.68 9.17 -6.38
CA PHE A 46 -7.89 9.94 -6.09
C PHE A 46 -9.15 9.26 -6.64
N ALA A 47 -9.24 7.95 -6.42
CA ALA A 47 -10.42 7.15 -6.73
C ALA A 47 -11.14 6.77 -5.44
N LEU A 48 -12.46 6.67 -5.50
CA LEU A 48 -13.26 6.03 -4.46
C LEU A 48 -13.50 4.58 -4.84
N ILE A 49 -13.35 3.69 -3.85
CA ILE A 49 -13.64 2.27 -3.93
C ILE A 49 -15.12 2.10 -3.64
N GLY A 50 -15.87 1.57 -4.62
CA GLY A 50 -17.25 1.12 -4.39
C GLY A 50 -17.31 -0.17 -3.56
N GLY A 51 -18.47 -0.83 -3.52
CA GLY A 51 -18.65 -2.08 -2.74
C GLY A 51 -17.81 -3.28 -3.20
N LYS A 52 -17.03 -3.18 -4.28
CA LYS A 52 -16.14 -4.25 -4.77
C LYS A 52 -14.68 -3.76 -4.74
N LEU A 53 -13.94 -4.12 -3.70
CA LEU A 53 -12.55 -3.67 -3.48
C LEU A 53 -11.62 -3.97 -4.67
N LEU A 54 -11.63 -5.22 -5.14
CA LEU A 54 -10.72 -5.69 -6.19
C LEU A 54 -11.11 -5.22 -7.61
N SER A 55 -12.19 -4.46 -7.78
CA SER A 55 -12.47 -3.79 -9.06
C SER A 55 -11.70 -2.49 -9.22
N ASN A 56 -11.09 -1.97 -8.15
CA ASN A 56 -10.16 -0.85 -8.24
C ASN A 56 -8.78 -1.35 -8.69
N GLY A 57 -8.26 -0.78 -9.78
CA GLY A 57 -7.02 -1.23 -10.40
C GLY A 57 -5.79 -1.16 -9.49
N LEU A 58 -5.67 -0.11 -8.66
CA LEU A 58 -4.54 0.02 -7.73
C LEU A 58 -4.64 -1.00 -6.59
N VAL A 59 -5.82 -1.15 -5.99
CA VAL A 59 -6.03 -2.17 -4.94
C VAL A 59 -5.78 -3.58 -5.48
N HIS A 60 -6.24 -3.87 -6.70
CA HIS A 60 -5.99 -5.14 -7.37
C HIS A 60 -4.49 -5.37 -7.58
N PHE A 61 -3.76 -4.38 -8.10
CA PHE A 61 -2.31 -4.45 -8.27
C PHE A 61 -1.60 -4.74 -6.94
N LEU A 62 -1.99 -4.07 -5.85
CA LEU A 62 -1.42 -4.31 -4.53
C LEU A 62 -1.70 -5.74 -4.04
N ALA A 63 -2.92 -6.23 -4.20
CA ALA A 63 -3.25 -7.61 -3.86
C ALA A 63 -2.37 -8.63 -4.61
N VAL A 64 -2.13 -8.42 -5.90
CA VAL A 64 -1.22 -9.24 -6.71
C VAL A 64 0.23 -9.11 -6.23
N LEU A 65 0.66 -7.91 -5.82
CA LEU A 65 1.99 -7.67 -5.25
C LEU A 65 2.24 -8.50 -3.98
N GLY A 66 1.18 -8.86 -3.27
CA GLY A 66 1.21 -9.79 -2.12
C GLY A 66 1.53 -11.24 -2.48
N ILE A 67 1.56 -11.60 -3.77
CA ILE A 67 1.91 -12.94 -4.25
C ILE A 67 3.41 -12.99 -4.56
N ASP A 68 4.06 -14.04 -4.06
CA ASP A 68 5.41 -14.43 -4.43
C ASP A 68 5.34 -15.32 -5.68
N ALA A 69 5.68 -14.75 -6.83
CA ALA A 69 5.59 -15.44 -8.12
C ALA A 69 6.58 -16.60 -8.27
N GLU A 70 7.74 -16.52 -7.60
CA GLU A 70 8.75 -17.58 -7.67
C GLU A 70 8.34 -18.79 -6.84
N LEU A 71 7.80 -18.54 -5.65
CA LEU A 71 7.41 -19.59 -4.71
C LEU A 71 5.95 -20.03 -4.86
N GLY A 72 5.16 -19.37 -5.71
CA GLY A 72 3.74 -19.67 -5.92
C GLY A 72 2.88 -19.54 -4.66
N ARG A 73 3.28 -18.66 -3.72
CA ARG A 73 2.61 -18.51 -2.41
C ARG A 73 2.42 -17.05 -2.02
N LEU A 74 1.61 -16.78 -1.01
CA LEU A 74 1.49 -15.43 -0.46
C LEU A 74 2.77 -15.04 0.28
N ARG A 75 3.18 -13.77 0.13
CA ARG A 75 4.27 -13.17 0.90
C ARG A 75 3.89 -13.12 2.37
N THR A 76 4.89 -13.22 3.24
CA THR A 76 4.68 -13.02 4.68
C THR A 76 4.26 -11.59 4.96
N ALA A 77 3.50 -11.39 6.04
CA ALA A 77 3.06 -10.06 6.46
C ALA A 77 4.24 -9.08 6.60
N LYS A 78 5.37 -9.52 7.19
CA LYS A 78 6.59 -8.71 7.32
C LYS A 78 7.12 -8.22 5.96
N ASN A 79 7.19 -9.09 4.96
CA ASN A 79 7.76 -8.75 3.66
C ASN A 79 6.79 -7.89 2.85
N TYR A 80 5.49 -8.22 2.87
CA TYR A 80 4.48 -7.47 2.13
C TYR A 80 4.22 -6.09 2.73
N SER A 81 4.18 -5.96 4.06
CA SER A 81 3.97 -4.67 4.72
C SER A 81 5.07 -3.64 4.39
N TYR A 82 6.32 -4.06 4.19
CA TYR A 82 7.38 -3.14 3.76
C TYR A 82 7.08 -2.55 2.37
N MET A 83 6.62 -3.38 1.43
CA MET A 83 6.24 -2.94 0.09
C MET A 83 5.06 -1.97 0.14
N LEU A 84 4.02 -2.29 0.91
CA LEU A 84 2.87 -1.41 1.11
C LEU A 84 3.26 -0.07 1.74
N ALA A 85 4.19 -0.06 2.69
CA ALA A 85 4.67 1.17 3.30
C ALA A 85 5.38 2.08 2.28
N GLY A 86 6.16 1.47 1.37
CA GLY A 86 6.76 2.18 0.23
C GLY A 86 5.69 2.79 -0.68
N VAL A 87 4.64 2.04 -1.02
CA VAL A 87 3.52 2.55 -1.82
C VAL A 87 2.82 3.72 -1.11
N VAL A 88 2.52 3.58 0.18
CA VAL A 88 1.92 4.66 1.00
C VAL A 88 2.76 5.93 0.97
N TYR A 89 4.08 5.81 1.06
CA TYR A 89 4.99 6.94 0.95
C TYR A 89 4.90 7.59 -0.43
N CYS A 90 5.01 6.81 -1.51
CA CYS A 90 4.95 7.31 -2.88
C CYS A 90 3.61 8.00 -3.18
N VAL A 91 2.48 7.39 -2.78
CA VAL A 91 1.15 7.99 -2.96
C VAL A 91 1.08 9.35 -2.27
N ARG A 92 1.56 9.47 -1.02
CA ARG A 92 1.55 10.74 -0.30
C ARG A 92 2.38 11.81 -0.98
N VAL A 93 3.62 11.49 -1.37
CA VAL A 93 4.53 12.45 -2.00
C VAL A 93 3.96 12.94 -3.33
N LEU A 94 3.52 12.02 -4.19
CA LEU A 94 2.97 12.36 -5.50
C LEU A 94 1.63 13.10 -5.41
N SER A 95 0.76 12.72 -4.47
CA SER A 95 -0.48 13.46 -4.23
C SER A 95 -0.23 14.86 -3.70
N VAL A 96 0.78 15.07 -2.86
CA VAL A 96 1.19 16.41 -2.42
C VAL A 96 1.70 17.21 -3.61
N GLU A 97 2.58 16.66 -4.45
CA GLU A 97 3.07 17.36 -5.64
C GLU A 97 1.92 17.74 -6.59
N LYS A 98 0.89 16.91 -6.72
CA LYS A 98 -0.29 17.22 -7.54
C LYS A 98 -1.17 18.33 -6.97
N LEU A 99 -1.29 18.42 -5.65
CA LEU A 99 -2.21 19.32 -4.96
C LEU A 99 -1.55 20.63 -4.50
N LEU A 100 -0.25 20.58 -4.21
CA LEU A 100 0.59 21.67 -3.74
C LEU A 100 1.95 21.59 -4.45
N PRO A 101 2.01 21.89 -5.76
CA PRO A 101 3.21 21.72 -6.57
C PRO A 101 4.39 22.50 -5.99
N HIS A 102 5.56 21.85 -5.89
CA HIS A 102 6.73 22.49 -5.34
C HIS A 102 7.17 23.71 -6.15
N ALA A 103 7.03 23.65 -7.48
CA ALA A 103 7.42 24.73 -8.39
C ALA A 103 6.68 26.06 -8.13
N CYS A 104 5.47 26.00 -7.58
CA CYS A 104 4.63 27.16 -7.31
C CYS A 104 4.55 27.49 -5.81
N ARG A 105 5.49 27.00 -4.99
CA ARG A 105 5.40 27.08 -3.52
C ARG A 105 5.23 28.50 -2.98
N ASP A 106 5.91 29.48 -3.58
CA ASP A 106 5.86 30.88 -3.15
C ASP A 106 4.56 31.59 -3.59
N GLU A 107 3.83 31.00 -4.55
CA GLU A 107 2.56 31.51 -5.08
C GLU A 107 1.34 30.85 -4.39
N GLN A 108 1.55 29.83 -3.55
CA GLN A 108 0.48 29.07 -2.90
C GLN A 108 -0.25 29.91 -1.84
N THR A 109 -1.58 29.88 -1.92
CA THR A 109 -2.50 30.62 -1.05
C THR A 109 -3.13 29.72 0.02
N ASP A 110 -3.90 30.33 0.93
CA ASP A 110 -4.72 29.57 1.89
C ASP A 110 -5.81 28.74 1.20
N GLU A 111 -6.29 29.15 0.02
CA GLU A 111 -7.24 28.37 -0.75
C GLU A 111 -6.63 27.06 -1.25
N ASP A 112 -5.37 27.08 -1.71
CA ASP A 112 -4.65 25.88 -2.15
C ASP A 112 -4.46 24.90 -1.00
N ARG A 113 -4.12 25.42 0.19
CA ARG A 113 -4.04 24.63 1.43
C ARG A 113 -5.38 24.00 1.77
N GLN A 114 -6.48 24.74 1.64
CA GLN A 114 -7.82 24.22 1.93
C GLN A 114 -8.25 23.14 0.92
N ARG A 115 -7.92 23.31 -0.36
CA ARG A 115 -8.12 22.26 -1.40
C ARG A 115 -7.33 21.01 -1.07
N PHE A 116 -6.06 21.16 -0.69
CA PHE A 116 -5.23 20.03 -0.23
C PHE A 116 -5.84 19.32 0.98
N LEU A 117 -6.26 20.04 2.03
CA LEU A 117 -6.86 19.43 3.22
C LEU A 117 -8.15 18.67 2.90
N THR A 118 -8.97 19.23 2.01
CA THR A 118 -10.20 18.58 1.52
C THR A 118 -9.88 17.28 0.78
N ALA A 119 -8.97 17.33 -0.20
CA ALA A 119 -8.56 16.15 -0.95
C ALA A 119 -7.87 15.10 -0.05
N ARG A 120 -7.06 15.53 0.92
CA ARG A 120 -6.42 14.65 1.89
C ARG A 120 -7.45 13.90 2.72
N LYS A 121 -8.48 14.60 3.22
CA LYS A 121 -9.57 13.97 3.98
C LYS A 121 -10.36 12.98 3.11
N GLN A 122 -10.60 13.34 1.85
CA GLN A 122 -11.43 12.55 0.95
C GLN A 122 -10.73 11.32 0.37
N TYR A 123 -9.42 11.37 0.14
CA TYR A 123 -8.72 10.32 -0.60
C TYR A 123 -7.49 9.76 0.10
N LEU A 124 -6.87 10.47 1.04
CA LEU A 124 -5.57 10.08 1.60
C LEU A 124 -5.62 9.68 3.08
N ALA A 125 -6.77 9.83 3.70
CA ALA A 125 -7.02 9.46 5.09
C ALA A 125 -7.52 8.01 5.19
N ASP A 126 -7.35 7.43 6.38
CA ASP A 126 -8.03 6.20 6.73
C ASP A 126 -9.55 6.41 6.82
N GLY A 127 -10.33 5.37 6.56
CA GLY A 127 -11.79 5.40 6.49
C GLY A 127 -12.38 6.15 5.28
N SER A 128 -11.56 6.58 4.33
CA SER A 128 -12.00 7.39 3.18
C SER A 128 -12.56 6.58 2.00
N TYR A 129 -12.62 5.25 2.12
CA TYR A 129 -12.99 4.33 1.04
C TYR A 129 -12.18 4.58 -0.24
N SER A 130 -10.89 4.89 -0.11
CA SER A 130 -9.97 5.09 -1.22
C SER A 130 -8.91 3.99 -1.27
N PRO A 131 -8.16 3.85 -2.38
CA PRO A 131 -7.01 2.95 -2.44
C PRO A 131 -5.98 3.20 -1.34
N MET A 132 -5.80 4.47 -0.94
CA MET A 132 -4.92 4.81 0.18
C MET A 132 -5.45 4.26 1.50
N SER A 133 -6.75 4.44 1.78
CA SER A 133 -7.40 3.90 2.98
C SER A 133 -7.24 2.38 3.04
N GLU A 134 -7.46 1.68 1.93
CA GLU A 134 -7.32 0.23 1.88
C GLU A 134 -5.87 -0.21 2.09
N THR A 135 -4.92 0.53 1.53
CA THR A 135 -3.48 0.27 1.74
C THR A 135 -3.08 0.46 3.21
N ILE A 136 -3.63 1.49 3.88
CA ILE A 136 -3.44 1.72 5.33
C ILE A 136 -4.03 0.56 6.14
N ASN A 137 -5.24 0.10 5.79
CA ASN A 137 -5.88 -1.05 6.44
C ASN A 137 -5.05 -2.32 6.30
N MET A 138 -4.57 -2.61 5.09
CA MET A 138 -3.67 -3.75 4.84
C MET A 138 -2.37 -3.65 5.64
N LEU A 139 -1.80 -2.45 5.79
CA LEU A 139 -0.61 -2.22 6.63
C LEU A 139 -0.89 -2.46 8.12
N ALA A 140 -2.00 -1.94 8.64
CA ALA A 140 -2.40 -2.15 10.03
C ALA A 140 -2.60 -3.64 10.32
N TYR A 141 -3.28 -4.35 9.42
CA TYR A 141 -3.47 -5.79 9.51
C TYR A 141 -2.14 -6.55 9.43
N GLY A 142 -1.28 -6.22 8.47
CA GLY A 142 0.03 -6.84 8.33
C GLY A 142 0.93 -6.63 9.56
N LYS A 143 0.88 -5.44 10.17
CA LYS A 143 1.56 -5.15 11.44
C LYS A 143 1.03 -6.03 12.57
N HIS A 144 -0.29 -6.16 12.69
CA HIS A 144 -0.91 -7.05 13.68
C HIS A 144 -0.44 -8.51 13.52
N VAL A 145 -0.48 -9.04 12.29
CA VAL A 145 0.00 -10.41 12.00
C VAL A 145 1.50 -10.54 12.28
N ALA A 146 2.31 -9.56 11.90
CA ALA A 146 3.75 -9.58 12.14
C ALA A 146 4.10 -9.54 13.63
N LEU A 147 3.36 -8.76 14.44
CA LEU A 147 3.53 -8.72 15.89
C LEU A 147 3.13 -10.05 16.54
N ALA A 148 2.01 -10.65 16.12
CA ALA A 148 1.61 -11.97 16.57
C ALA A 148 2.65 -13.06 16.21
N ALA A 149 3.22 -12.98 15.00
CA ALA A 149 4.27 -13.89 14.53
C ALA A 149 5.64 -13.63 15.20
N GLY A 150 5.94 -12.40 15.61
CA GLY A 150 7.20 -12.00 16.26
C GLY A 150 7.46 -12.70 17.60
N ASN A 151 6.43 -13.26 18.23
CA ASN A 151 6.56 -14.12 19.40
C ASN A 151 6.83 -15.59 19.05
N ALA A 152 6.51 -16.08 17.85
CA ALA A 152 6.64 -17.49 17.50
C ALA A 152 8.11 -17.94 17.35
N GLY A 153 9.01 -17.05 16.90
CA GLY A 153 10.45 -17.33 16.80
C GLY A 153 11.21 -17.16 18.13
N ASN A 154 10.62 -16.41 19.07
CA ASN A 154 11.25 -16.09 20.35
C ASN A 154 10.67 -16.89 21.51
N ALA A 155 9.48 -17.48 21.38
CA ALA A 155 8.80 -18.23 22.43
C ALA A 155 8.15 -19.47 21.80
N TYR A 156 8.73 -20.65 22.01
CA TYR A 156 8.14 -21.90 21.51
C TYR A 156 8.35 -23.05 22.49
N TRP A 157 7.49 -24.05 22.41
CA TRP A 157 7.58 -25.25 23.24
C TRP A 157 8.31 -26.36 22.49
N SER A 158 9.10 -27.17 23.21
CA SER A 158 9.47 -28.50 22.72
C SER A 158 8.19 -29.32 22.47
N TRP A 159 8.28 -30.29 21.56
CA TRP A 159 7.14 -31.15 21.22
C TRP A 159 6.55 -31.87 22.45
N ASP A 160 7.39 -32.28 23.39
CA ASP A 160 7.00 -32.92 24.64
C ASP A 160 6.52 -31.95 25.75
N LYS A 161 6.48 -30.64 25.46
CA LYS A 161 6.11 -29.55 26.36
C LYS A 161 6.95 -29.45 27.66
N LYS A 162 8.12 -30.10 27.73
CA LYS A 162 9.01 -30.05 28.91
C LYS A 162 9.94 -28.84 28.93
N ILE A 163 10.20 -28.26 27.76
CA ILE A 163 11.12 -27.15 27.56
C ILE A 163 10.37 -26.02 26.86
N PHE A 164 10.42 -24.84 27.46
CA PHE A 164 10.00 -23.61 26.81
C PHE A 164 11.26 -22.86 26.35
N TYR A 165 11.31 -22.48 25.08
CA TYR A 165 12.42 -21.73 24.49
C TYR A 165 12.05 -20.26 24.47
N LEU A 166 12.80 -19.41 25.19
CA LEU A 166 12.64 -17.95 25.18
C LEU A 166 13.92 -17.30 24.63
N HIS A 167 13.86 -16.63 23.47
CA HIS A 167 15.00 -16.08 22.73
C HIS A 167 16.13 -17.12 22.53
N GLY A 168 15.77 -18.36 22.19
CA GLY A 168 16.70 -19.48 22.06
C GLY A 168 17.23 -20.05 23.38
N ARG A 169 16.94 -19.42 24.53
CA ARG A 169 17.29 -19.95 25.86
C ARG A 169 16.27 -21.01 26.30
N ARG A 170 16.77 -22.13 26.81
CA ARG A 170 15.96 -23.24 27.31
C ARG A 170 15.52 -22.95 28.75
N VAL A 171 14.21 -22.87 28.96
CA VAL A 171 13.57 -22.84 30.26
C VAL A 171 12.97 -24.22 30.53
N TYR A 172 13.53 -24.93 31.50
CA TYR A 172 13.04 -26.25 31.91
C TYR A 172 11.87 -26.08 32.88
N VAL A 173 10.68 -26.57 32.52
CA VAL A 173 9.47 -26.46 33.36
C VAL A 173 9.70 -27.08 34.74
N SER A 174 10.42 -28.20 34.79
CA SER A 174 10.76 -28.88 36.06
C SER A 174 11.62 -28.05 37.01
N ARG A 175 12.38 -27.08 36.50
CA ARG A 175 13.13 -26.14 37.36
C ARG A 175 12.23 -25.03 37.88
N PHE A 176 11.32 -24.54 37.04
CA PHE A 176 10.36 -23.50 37.40
C PHE A 176 9.34 -24.00 38.45
N GLN A 177 8.83 -25.23 38.30
CA GLN A 177 7.91 -25.86 39.26
C GLN A 177 8.50 -26.06 40.67
N LYS A 178 9.84 -26.11 40.78
CA LYS A 178 10.55 -26.24 42.06
C LYS A 178 10.83 -24.90 42.75
N MET A 179 10.52 -23.79 42.09
CA MET A 179 10.66 -22.44 42.64
C MET A 179 9.38 -21.92 43.30
N ALA A 180 8.29 -22.69 43.21
CA ALA A 180 7.01 -22.45 43.90
C ALA A 180 6.92 -23.23 45.21
#